data_AF-A0A960QDD7-F1
#
_entry.id   AF-A0A960QDD7-F1
#
_cell.length_a   1.000
_cell.length_b   1.000
_cell.length_c   1.000
_cell.angle_alpha   90.00
_cell.angle_beta   90.00
_cell.angle_gamma   90.00
#
_symmetry.space_group_name_H-M   'P 1'
#
loop_
_entity.id
_entity.type
_entity.pdbx_description
1 polymer ?
#
loop_
_entity_poly.entity_id
_entity_poly.type
_entity_poly.pdbx_seq_one_letter_code
_entity_poly.pdbx_strand_id
1 'polypeptide(L)'
;ETVLMRILMGAGLGGLAAIRPRRSTVLRPLLACRRADLAAFVEARRLEALCDPTNRDLTMPRNLMRHRLLPRMTLETPDLTPRLAVLASLARRAQRTLRRRLEERIEIRVAPTGIAARRADLEALPRELLAPALALIQRQAGALHPPRRATCEELRLQLAPGRRIGCDGGGGWRWRQQGPWIVFRREQAAIPPFTYTLGIPGTARIPELGLEMTVERIATAEALGFETTLSDFSLGVPREASALLALPLLPGDQVTVRNRRPGDRLVPPGHRTEVRLKEILIDRKVPRSQRDSLPILCARGNIAWVAGVVTDERFRARAPAWRVTVRTAEELGP
;
A
#
# COMPACT_ATOMS: atom_id res chain seq x y z
N GLU A 1 -28.32 -20.84 2.86
CA GLU A 1 -27.41 -20.41 3.97
C GLU A 1 -26.78 -19.03 3.75
N THR A 2 -25.73 -18.89 2.92
CA THR A 2 -24.92 -17.66 2.84
C THR A 2 -25.71 -16.39 2.53
N VAL A 3 -26.74 -16.47 1.67
CA VAL A 3 -27.62 -15.34 1.36
C VAL A 3 -28.32 -14.85 2.62
N LEU A 4 -29.02 -15.73 3.34
CA LEU A 4 -29.74 -15.40 4.57
C LEU A 4 -28.82 -14.85 5.66
N MET A 5 -27.66 -15.49 5.87
CA MET A 5 -26.68 -14.99 6.83
C MET A 5 -26.24 -13.56 6.50
N ARG A 6 -26.03 -13.25 5.22
CA ARG A 6 -25.64 -11.91 4.79
C ARG A 6 -26.77 -10.89 4.88
N ILE A 7 -28.02 -11.31 4.71
CA ILE A 7 -29.20 -10.46 4.97
C ILE A 7 -29.22 -10.06 6.46
N LEU A 8 -29.06 -11.03 7.36
CA LEU A 8 -29.05 -10.77 8.81
C LEU A 8 -27.89 -9.85 9.25
N MET A 9 -26.78 -9.84 8.50
CA MET A 9 -25.66 -8.93 8.71
C MET A 9 -25.81 -7.56 8.01
N GLY A 10 -26.99 -7.26 7.43
CA GLY A 10 -27.25 -5.98 6.76
C GLY A 10 -26.46 -5.78 5.46
N ALA A 11 -26.15 -6.85 4.72
CA ALA A 11 -25.31 -6.75 3.55
C ALA A 11 -26.06 -6.18 2.31
N GLY A 12 -25.39 -5.30 1.56
CA GLY A 12 -25.88 -4.81 0.27
C GLY A 12 -25.71 -5.82 -0.88
N LEU A 13 -25.84 -5.35 -2.13
CA LEU A 13 -25.79 -6.18 -3.35
C LEU A 13 -24.59 -7.13 -3.42
N GLY A 14 -23.40 -6.68 -3.02
CA GLY A 14 -22.20 -7.51 -3.01
C GLY A 14 -22.26 -8.68 -2.01
N GLY A 15 -22.99 -8.50 -0.90
CA GLY A 15 -23.29 -9.57 0.03
C GLY A 15 -24.34 -10.52 -0.53
N LEU A 16 -25.44 -9.99 -1.07
CA LEU A 16 -26.51 -10.80 -1.66
C LEU A 16 -26.03 -11.69 -2.82
N ALA A 17 -24.99 -11.27 -3.54
CA ALA A 17 -24.31 -12.07 -4.57
C ALA A 17 -23.72 -13.42 -4.08
N ALA A 18 -23.70 -13.65 -2.76
CA ALA A 18 -23.33 -14.89 -2.09
C ALA A 18 -21.97 -15.46 -2.50
N ILE A 19 -21.88 -16.79 -2.57
CA ILE A 19 -20.70 -17.53 -3.02
C ILE A 19 -20.63 -17.45 -4.54
N ARG A 20 -19.43 -17.26 -5.09
CA ARG A 20 -19.18 -17.24 -6.54
C ARG A 20 -18.59 -18.58 -7.01
N PRO A 21 -18.96 -19.06 -8.21
CA PRO A 21 -18.37 -20.28 -8.79
C PRO A 21 -16.84 -20.20 -8.92
N ARG A 22 -16.32 -19.02 -9.27
CA ARG A 22 -14.88 -18.73 -9.34
C ARG A 22 -14.57 -17.46 -8.56
N ARG A 23 -13.50 -17.49 -7.76
CA ARG A 23 -12.92 -16.30 -7.12
C ARG A 23 -11.41 -16.45 -7.09
N SER A 24 -10.69 -15.60 -7.83
CA SER A 24 -9.24 -15.72 -8.02
C SER A 24 -8.88 -17.14 -8.48
N THR A 25 -8.03 -17.83 -7.74
CA THR A 25 -7.58 -19.21 -7.94
C THR A 25 -8.56 -20.28 -7.44
N VAL A 26 -9.63 -19.92 -6.71
CA VAL A 26 -10.57 -20.88 -6.12
C VAL A 26 -11.77 -21.14 -7.04
N LEU A 27 -11.92 -22.38 -7.48
CA LEU A 27 -13.06 -22.90 -8.23
C LEU A 27 -14.01 -23.68 -7.30
N ARG A 28 -15.33 -23.59 -7.55
CA ARG A 28 -16.39 -24.28 -6.79
C ARG A 28 -17.35 -24.99 -7.74
N PRO A 29 -16.96 -26.12 -8.34
CA PRO A 29 -17.78 -26.84 -9.33
C PRO A 29 -19.12 -27.31 -8.77
N LEU A 30 -19.12 -27.75 -7.51
CA LEU A 30 -20.32 -28.30 -6.84
C LEU A 30 -21.29 -27.23 -6.32
N LEU A 31 -21.07 -25.94 -6.61
CA LEU A 31 -21.90 -24.86 -6.08
C LEU A 31 -23.36 -24.91 -6.58
N ALA A 32 -23.59 -25.50 -7.76
CA ALA A 32 -24.91 -25.68 -8.33
C ALA A 32 -25.59 -27.00 -7.90
N CYS A 33 -24.85 -27.94 -7.33
CA CYS A 33 -25.36 -29.24 -6.90
C CYS A 33 -26.09 -29.10 -5.56
N ARG A 34 -27.24 -29.76 -5.40
CA ARG A 34 -27.92 -29.81 -4.11
C ARG A 34 -27.23 -30.82 -3.21
N ARG A 35 -27.33 -30.61 -1.89
CA ARG A 35 -26.78 -31.54 -0.90
C ARG A 35 -27.40 -32.94 -1.03
N ALA A 36 -28.69 -33.02 -1.33
CA ALA A 36 -29.38 -34.29 -1.54
C ALA A 36 -28.80 -35.06 -2.75
N ASP A 37 -28.58 -34.38 -3.87
CA ASP A 37 -27.99 -34.97 -5.07
C ASP A 37 -26.57 -35.51 -4.79
N LEU A 38 -25.78 -34.75 -4.02
CA LEU A 38 -24.43 -35.17 -3.62
C LEU A 38 -24.46 -36.37 -2.66
N ALA A 39 -25.41 -36.42 -1.72
CA ALA A 39 -25.57 -37.55 -0.80
C ALA A 39 -25.97 -38.82 -1.56
N ALA A 40 -26.94 -38.73 -2.46
CA ALA A 40 -27.35 -39.84 -3.33
C ALA A 40 -26.19 -40.33 -4.22
N PHE A 41 -25.38 -39.40 -4.74
CA PHE A 41 -24.19 -39.76 -5.52
C PHE A 41 -23.13 -40.49 -4.69
N VAL A 42 -22.85 -40.02 -3.47
CA VAL A 42 -21.91 -40.66 -2.52
C VAL A 42 -22.37 -42.07 -2.16
N GLU A 43 -23.66 -42.25 -1.88
CA GLU A 43 -24.27 -43.54 -1.58
C GLU A 43 -24.21 -44.50 -2.77
N ALA A 44 -24.63 -44.04 -3.96
CA ALA A 44 -24.60 -44.84 -5.18
C ALA A 44 -23.18 -45.27 -5.58
N ARG A 45 -22.16 -44.48 -5.23
CA ARG A 45 -20.74 -44.78 -5.46
C ARG A 45 -20.06 -45.48 -4.28
N ARG A 46 -20.78 -45.74 -3.18
CA ARG A 46 -20.25 -46.33 -1.94
C ARG A 46 -18.99 -45.61 -1.43
N LEU A 47 -18.98 -44.28 -1.50
CA LEU A 47 -17.88 -43.47 -1.01
C LEU A 47 -18.00 -43.28 0.50
N GLU A 48 -16.88 -43.44 1.22
CA GLU A 48 -16.83 -43.16 2.66
C GLU A 48 -16.77 -41.65 2.90
N ALA A 49 -17.74 -41.11 3.64
CA ALA A 49 -17.83 -39.69 3.95
C ALA A 49 -17.42 -39.44 5.40
N LEU A 50 -16.32 -38.72 5.62
CA LEU A 50 -15.92 -38.28 6.95
C LEU A 50 -16.88 -37.21 7.49
N CYS A 51 -17.49 -37.44 8.65
CA CYS A 51 -18.35 -36.48 9.32
C CYS A 51 -17.61 -35.77 10.46
N ASP A 52 -17.27 -34.50 10.25
CA ASP A 52 -16.69 -33.65 11.31
C ASP A 52 -17.73 -33.39 12.43
N PRO A 53 -17.43 -33.70 13.70
CA PRO A 53 -18.33 -33.48 14.85
C PRO A 53 -18.78 -32.02 15.02
N THR A 54 -17.93 -31.05 14.65
CA THR A 54 -18.24 -29.62 14.76
C THR A 54 -19.40 -29.19 13.87
N ASN A 55 -19.78 -30.00 12.87
CA ASN A 55 -20.95 -29.74 12.03
C ASN A 55 -22.28 -29.75 12.81
N ARG A 56 -22.31 -30.31 14.03
CA ARG A 56 -23.50 -30.35 14.90
C ARG A 56 -23.54 -29.25 15.94
N ASP A 57 -22.44 -28.50 16.11
CA ASP A 57 -22.37 -27.43 17.09
C ASP A 57 -23.24 -26.23 16.67
N LEU A 58 -24.28 -25.95 17.45
CA LEU A 58 -25.24 -24.87 17.18
C LEU A 58 -24.78 -23.49 17.67
N THR A 59 -23.67 -23.40 18.41
CA THR A 59 -23.05 -22.11 18.76
C THR A 59 -22.51 -21.41 17.50
N MET A 60 -22.13 -22.20 16.49
CA MET A 60 -21.68 -21.73 15.19
C MET A 60 -22.87 -21.16 14.38
N PRO A 61 -22.87 -19.86 14.01
CA PRO A 61 -24.02 -19.22 13.35
C PRO A 61 -24.47 -19.90 12.06
N ARG A 62 -23.53 -20.49 11.32
CA ARG A 62 -23.82 -21.20 10.07
C ARG A 62 -24.53 -22.54 10.31
N ASN A 63 -24.16 -23.26 11.36
CA ASN A 63 -24.81 -24.52 11.74
C ASN A 63 -26.22 -24.25 12.29
N LEU A 64 -26.39 -23.21 13.11
CA LEU A 64 -27.71 -22.75 13.54
C LEU A 64 -28.63 -22.46 12.33
N MET A 65 -28.11 -21.73 11.34
CA MET A 65 -28.82 -21.44 10.09
C MET A 65 -29.20 -22.73 9.34
N ARG A 66 -28.28 -23.69 9.23
CA ARG A 66 -28.48 -24.95 8.51
C ARG A 66 -29.48 -25.89 9.19
N HIS A 67 -29.38 -26.04 10.51
CA HIS A 67 -30.10 -27.08 11.26
C HIS A 67 -31.43 -26.60 11.86
N ARG A 68 -31.58 -25.29 12.14
CA ARG A 68 -32.81 -24.77 12.75
C ARG A 68 -33.56 -23.79 11.85
N LEU A 69 -32.89 -22.76 11.35
CA LEU A 69 -33.59 -21.64 10.69
C LEU A 69 -34.04 -21.99 9.27
N LEU A 70 -33.13 -22.44 8.41
CA LEU A 70 -33.46 -22.74 7.01
C LEU A 70 -34.52 -23.85 6.88
N PRO A 71 -34.48 -24.97 7.64
CA PRO A 71 -35.51 -26.00 7.57
C PRO A 71 -36.90 -25.47 7.95
N ARG A 72 -37.00 -24.71 9.06
CA ARG A 72 -38.28 -24.10 9.49
C ARG A 72 -38.84 -23.15 8.44
N MET A 73 -38.01 -22.28 7.86
CA MET A 73 -38.45 -21.38 6.79
C MET A 73 -38.86 -22.14 5.51
N THR A 74 -38.26 -23.31 5.26
CA THR A 74 -38.59 -24.14 4.08
C THR A 74 -39.89 -24.90 4.26
N LEU A 75 -40.30 -25.21 5.50
CA LEU A 75 -41.62 -25.79 5.77
C LEU A 75 -42.75 -24.83 5.36
N GLU A 76 -42.63 -23.56 5.73
CA GLU A 76 -43.59 -22.50 5.38
C GLU A 76 -43.47 -22.05 3.91
N THR A 77 -42.28 -22.19 3.31
CA THR A 77 -42.01 -21.77 1.93
C THR A 77 -41.15 -22.81 1.22
N PRO A 78 -41.76 -23.84 0.61
CA PRO A 78 -41.04 -24.97 0.03
C PRO A 78 -40.03 -24.60 -1.07
N ASP A 79 -40.27 -23.50 -1.80
CA ASP A 79 -39.41 -23.03 -2.89
C ASP A 79 -38.40 -21.95 -2.47
N LEU A 80 -38.20 -21.75 -1.15
CA LEU A 80 -37.29 -20.75 -0.60
C LEU A 80 -35.85 -20.89 -1.13
N THR A 81 -35.32 -22.11 -1.20
CA THR A 81 -33.93 -22.34 -1.64
C THR A 81 -33.71 -21.93 -3.10
N PRO A 82 -34.54 -22.36 -4.06
CA PRO A 82 -34.55 -21.81 -5.42
C PRO A 82 -34.68 -20.29 -5.48
N ARG A 83 -35.62 -19.69 -4.73
CA ARG A 83 -35.79 -18.22 -4.68
C ARG A 83 -34.53 -17.50 -4.23
N LEU A 84 -33.85 -17.99 -3.18
CA LEU A 84 -32.58 -17.43 -2.71
C LEU A 84 -31.46 -17.56 -3.74
N ALA A 85 -31.42 -18.65 -4.50
CA ALA A 85 -30.45 -18.84 -5.58
C ALA A 85 -30.70 -17.84 -6.74
N VAL A 86 -31.95 -17.60 -7.11
CA VAL A 86 -32.35 -16.58 -8.08
C VAL A 86 -31.95 -15.18 -7.61
N LEU A 87 -32.26 -14.83 -6.34
CA LEU A 87 -31.86 -13.56 -5.73
C LEU A 87 -30.34 -13.35 -5.80
N ALA A 88 -29.56 -14.36 -5.43
CA ALA A 88 -28.10 -14.28 -5.51
C ALA A 88 -27.60 -14.07 -6.96
N SER A 89 -28.23 -14.73 -7.94
CA SER A 89 -27.93 -14.57 -9.35
C SER A 89 -28.30 -13.19 -9.90
N LEU A 90 -29.43 -12.62 -9.48
CA LEU A 90 -29.83 -11.25 -9.82
C LEU A 90 -28.87 -10.23 -9.19
N ALA A 91 -28.56 -10.36 -7.90
CA ALA A 91 -27.61 -9.50 -7.21
C ALA A 91 -26.21 -9.54 -7.85
N ARG A 92 -25.74 -10.73 -8.27
CA ARG A 92 -24.47 -10.86 -9.03
C ARG A 92 -24.50 -10.09 -10.35
N ARG A 93 -25.59 -10.23 -11.12
CA ARG A 93 -25.75 -9.53 -12.40
C ARG A 93 -25.78 -8.02 -12.19
N ALA A 94 -26.58 -7.54 -11.25
CA ALA A 94 -26.66 -6.13 -10.87
C ALA A 94 -25.29 -5.59 -10.44
N GLN A 95 -24.57 -6.31 -9.57
CA GLN A 95 -23.24 -5.91 -9.10
C GLN A 95 -22.23 -5.81 -10.26
N ARG A 96 -22.26 -6.76 -11.21
CA ARG A 96 -21.37 -6.75 -12.38
C ARG A 96 -21.66 -5.57 -13.30
N THR A 97 -22.94 -5.32 -13.59
CA THR A 97 -23.37 -4.19 -14.42
C THR A 97 -23.00 -2.86 -13.76
N LEU A 98 -23.29 -2.72 -12.47
CA LEU A 98 -22.94 -1.52 -11.70
C LEU A 98 -21.43 -1.26 -11.73
N ARG A 99 -20.63 -2.30 -11.48
CA ARG A 99 -19.17 -2.20 -11.51
C ARG A 99 -18.68 -1.72 -12.89
N ARG A 100 -19.17 -2.34 -13.96
CA ARG A 100 -18.77 -1.96 -15.33
C ARG A 100 -19.08 -0.50 -15.64
N ARG A 101 -20.28 -0.03 -15.28
CA ARG A 101 -20.67 1.38 -15.47
C ARG A 101 -19.82 2.36 -14.66
N LEU A 102 -19.37 1.96 -13.47
CA LEU A 102 -18.46 2.78 -12.66
C LEU A 102 -17.05 2.80 -13.27
N GLU A 103 -16.56 1.66 -13.77
CA GLU A 103 -15.28 1.56 -14.49
C GLU A 103 -15.27 2.42 -15.77
N GLU A 104 -16.41 2.51 -16.47
CA GLU A 104 -16.58 3.36 -17.66
C GLU A 104 -16.66 4.86 -17.32
N ARG A 105 -17.16 5.23 -16.13
CA ARG A 105 -17.47 6.62 -15.76
C ARG A 105 -16.40 7.28 -14.89
N ILE A 106 -15.54 6.50 -14.24
CA ILE A 106 -14.49 7.01 -13.37
C ILE A 106 -13.15 6.76 -14.04
N GLU A 107 -12.44 7.81 -14.41
CA GLU A 107 -11.05 7.68 -14.83
C GLU A 107 -10.19 7.29 -13.62
N ILE A 108 -9.62 6.10 -13.68
CA ILE A 108 -8.75 5.54 -12.64
C ILE A 108 -7.36 5.30 -13.21
N ARG A 109 -6.33 5.76 -12.49
CA ARG A 109 -4.91 5.54 -12.80
C ARG A 109 -4.27 4.72 -11.71
N VAL A 110 -3.61 3.63 -12.07
CA VAL A 110 -2.92 2.75 -11.13
C VAL A 110 -1.42 3.06 -11.18
N ALA A 111 -0.80 3.18 -10.01
CA ALA A 111 0.64 3.34 -9.83
C ALA A 111 1.16 2.30 -8.81
N PRO A 112 2.47 2.02 -8.76
CA PRO A 112 3.03 1.01 -7.84
C PRO A 112 2.72 1.28 -6.36
N THR A 113 2.57 2.54 -5.96
CA THR A 113 2.37 2.95 -4.56
C THR A 113 0.94 3.41 -4.24
N GLY A 114 -0.01 3.28 -5.17
CA GLY A 114 -1.38 3.73 -4.97
C GLY A 114 -2.21 3.81 -6.24
N ILE A 115 -3.45 4.26 -6.09
CA ILE A 115 -4.41 4.43 -7.18
C ILE A 115 -4.99 5.84 -7.13
N ALA A 116 -5.23 6.46 -8.28
CA ALA A 116 -5.80 7.79 -8.37
C ALA A 116 -7.12 7.72 -9.14
N ALA A 117 -8.14 8.44 -8.66
CA ALA A 117 -9.41 8.62 -9.37
C ALA A 117 -9.63 10.12 -9.65
N ARG A 118 -10.17 10.45 -10.81
CA ARG A 118 -10.47 11.84 -11.17
C ARG A 118 -11.54 12.40 -10.23
N ARG A 119 -11.26 13.56 -9.62
CA ARG A 119 -12.14 14.19 -8.63
C ARG A 119 -13.51 14.52 -9.22
N ALA A 120 -13.54 15.15 -10.39
CA ALA A 120 -14.77 15.55 -11.07
C ALA A 120 -15.71 14.36 -11.33
N ASP A 121 -15.16 13.20 -11.66
CA ASP A 121 -15.95 11.99 -11.91
C ASP A 121 -16.63 11.50 -10.63
N LEU A 122 -15.93 11.57 -9.49
CA LEU A 122 -16.49 11.21 -8.18
C LEU A 122 -17.52 12.23 -7.70
N GLU A 123 -17.33 13.52 -7.96
CA GLU A 123 -18.29 14.58 -7.65
C GLU A 123 -19.57 14.45 -8.47
N ALA A 124 -19.46 14.00 -9.73
CA ALA A 124 -20.58 13.80 -10.63
C ALA A 124 -21.38 12.51 -10.36
N LEU A 125 -21.00 11.71 -9.36
CA LEU A 125 -21.74 10.52 -8.95
C LEU A 125 -22.86 10.86 -7.97
N PRO A 126 -24.05 10.24 -8.13
CA PRO A 126 -25.04 10.17 -7.06
C PRO A 126 -24.45 9.62 -5.76
N ARG A 127 -24.96 10.10 -4.63
CA ARG A 127 -24.47 9.74 -3.28
C ARG A 127 -24.42 8.23 -3.07
N GLU A 128 -25.41 7.51 -3.60
CA GLU A 128 -25.59 6.07 -3.48
C GLU A 128 -24.48 5.29 -4.21
N LEU A 129 -23.84 5.92 -5.18
CA LEU A 129 -22.78 5.33 -6.00
C LEU A 129 -21.37 5.57 -5.43
N LEU A 130 -21.20 6.47 -4.47
CA LEU A 130 -19.89 6.75 -3.86
C LEU A 130 -19.32 5.53 -3.12
N ALA A 131 -20.15 4.80 -2.37
CA ALA A 131 -19.69 3.61 -1.65
C ALA A 131 -19.28 2.46 -2.62
N PRO A 132 -20.08 2.11 -3.64
CA PRO A 132 -19.66 1.20 -4.70
C PRO A 132 -18.39 1.65 -5.46
N ALA A 133 -18.26 2.96 -5.75
CA ALA A 133 -17.09 3.54 -6.43
C ALA A 133 -15.82 3.40 -5.58
N LEU A 134 -15.90 3.77 -4.29
CA LEU A 134 -14.81 3.57 -3.33
C LEU A 134 -14.40 2.10 -3.24
N ALA A 135 -15.38 1.19 -3.15
CA ALA A 135 -15.09 -0.24 -3.11
C ALA A 135 -14.45 -0.76 -4.41
N LEU A 136 -14.75 -0.16 -5.57
CA LEU A 136 -14.06 -0.44 -6.83
C LEU A 136 -12.60 0.00 -6.76
N ILE A 137 -12.36 1.27 -6.41
CA ILE A 137 -11.02 1.88 -6.33
C ILE A 137 -10.13 1.12 -5.34
N GLN A 138 -10.61 0.88 -4.12
CA GLN A 138 -9.87 0.15 -3.09
C GLN A 138 -9.53 -1.28 -3.51
N ARG A 139 -10.45 -1.99 -4.19
CA ARG A 139 -10.16 -3.34 -4.71
C ARG A 139 -9.10 -3.33 -5.80
N GLN A 140 -9.13 -2.37 -6.71
CA GLN A 140 -8.08 -2.22 -7.73
C GLN A 140 -6.72 -1.87 -7.10
N ALA A 141 -6.73 -1.20 -5.95
CA ALA A 141 -5.54 -0.92 -5.15
C ALA A 141 -5.04 -2.13 -4.31
N GLY A 142 -5.75 -3.27 -4.35
CA GLY A 142 -5.39 -4.47 -3.58
C GLY A 142 -5.91 -4.51 -2.13
N ALA A 143 -6.82 -3.61 -1.75
CA ALA A 143 -7.44 -3.66 -0.42
C ALA A 143 -8.36 -4.89 -0.27
N LEU A 144 -8.23 -5.59 0.85
CA LEU A 144 -8.94 -6.83 1.14
C LEU A 144 -10.38 -6.61 1.64
N HIS A 145 -10.68 -5.42 2.17
CA HIS A 145 -11.95 -5.12 2.84
C HIS A 145 -12.71 -3.99 2.13
N PRO A 146 -14.05 -4.07 2.09
CA PRO A 146 -14.86 -2.96 1.61
C PRO A 146 -14.75 -1.75 2.54
N PRO A 147 -14.96 -0.52 2.01
CA PRO A 147 -14.94 0.69 2.82
C PRO A 147 -16.09 0.67 3.84
N ARG A 148 -15.82 1.17 5.06
CA ARG A 148 -16.86 1.34 6.08
C ARG A 148 -17.81 2.48 5.68
N ARG A 149 -19.03 2.47 6.21
CA ARG A 149 -20.02 3.54 5.96
C ARG A 149 -19.48 4.92 6.33
N ALA A 150 -18.85 5.05 7.50
CA ALA A 150 -18.22 6.30 7.95
C ALA A 150 -17.16 6.80 6.97
N THR A 151 -16.36 5.89 6.40
CA THR A 151 -15.35 6.19 5.38
C THR A 151 -15.98 6.76 4.11
N CYS A 152 -17.10 6.20 3.66
CA CYS A 152 -17.84 6.72 2.51
C CYS A 152 -18.48 8.10 2.79
N GLU A 153 -19.03 8.30 3.99
CA GLU A 153 -19.61 9.57 4.41
C GLU A 153 -18.54 10.67 4.52
N GLU A 154 -17.34 10.33 5.02
CA GLU A 154 -16.22 11.26 5.08
C GLU A 154 -15.69 11.61 3.68
N LEU A 155 -15.55 10.65 2.75
CA LEU A 155 -15.19 10.99 1.36
C LEU A 155 -16.17 12.00 0.78
N ARG A 156 -17.48 11.80 1.00
CA ARG A 156 -18.51 12.72 0.51
C ARG A 156 -18.31 14.14 1.07
N LEU A 157 -18.01 14.26 2.37
CA LEU A 157 -17.71 15.55 2.99
C LEU A 157 -16.45 16.20 2.39
N GLN A 158 -15.45 15.41 2.04
CA GLN A 158 -14.19 15.87 1.41
C GLN A 158 -14.37 16.26 -0.06
N LEU A 159 -15.37 15.71 -0.76
CA LEU A 159 -15.75 16.11 -2.12
C LEU A 159 -16.57 17.41 -2.15
N ALA A 160 -17.11 17.86 -1.02
CA ALA A 160 -17.88 19.10 -0.96
C ALA A 160 -16.98 20.34 -1.22
N PRO A 161 -17.57 21.47 -1.68
CA PRO A 161 -16.83 22.71 -1.91
C PRO A 161 -16.14 23.19 -0.62
N GLY A 162 -14.83 23.44 -0.67
CA GLY A 162 -14.05 23.90 0.49
C GLY A 162 -12.63 23.32 0.53
N ARG A 163 -11.81 23.80 1.47
CA ARG A 163 -10.39 23.41 1.61
C ARG A 163 -10.26 22.14 2.45
N ARG A 164 -10.61 20.96 1.92
CA ARG A 164 -10.34 19.66 2.57
C ARG A 164 -9.95 18.60 1.54
N ILE A 165 -8.81 17.95 1.79
CA ILE A 165 -7.92 17.31 0.79
C ILE A 165 -7.39 15.96 1.34
N GLY A 166 -7.93 15.37 2.42
CA GLY A 166 -7.45 14.05 2.85
C GLY A 166 -8.06 13.48 4.12
N CYS A 167 -8.21 12.16 4.16
CA CYS A 167 -8.77 11.42 5.30
C CYS A 167 -8.28 9.95 5.32
N ASP A 168 -8.48 9.30 6.45
CA ASP A 168 -8.30 7.87 6.65
C ASP A 168 -9.36 7.05 5.89
N GLY A 169 -8.90 6.27 4.90
CA GLY A 169 -9.71 5.36 4.09
C GLY A 169 -9.95 3.99 4.74
N GLY A 170 -9.49 3.79 5.97
CA GLY A 170 -9.56 2.54 6.74
C GLY A 170 -8.52 1.51 6.29
N GLY A 171 -8.09 0.64 7.21
CA GLY A 171 -7.18 -0.47 6.90
C GLY A 171 -5.80 -0.02 6.39
N GLY A 172 -5.31 1.13 6.87
CA GLY A 172 -4.01 1.70 6.48
C GLY A 172 -4.03 2.48 5.16
N TRP A 173 -5.19 2.66 4.53
CA TRP A 173 -5.34 3.51 3.34
C TRP A 173 -5.58 4.96 3.74
N ARG A 174 -4.96 5.90 3.04
CA ARG A 174 -5.30 7.31 3.08
C ARG A 174 -5.55 7.81 1.67
N TRP A 175 -6.55 8.67 1.52
CA TRP A 175 -6.69 9.44 0.30
C TRP A 175 -6.23 10.87 0.51
N ARG A 176 -5.66 11.46 -0.54
CA ARG A 176 -5.38 12.89 -0.61
C ARG A 176 -5.69 13.45 -1.98
N GLN A 177 -6.20 14.67 -2.04
CA GLN A 177 -6.31 15.36 -3.32
C GLN A 177 -4.94 15.89 -3.79
N GLN A 178 -4.64 15.69 -5.07
CA GLN A 178 -3.46 16.20 -5.77
C GLN A 178 -3.90 16.71 -7.15
N GLY A 179 -4.04 18.03 -7.30
CA GLY A 179 -4.59 18.64 -8.52
C GLY A 179 -6.02 18.15 -8.79
N PRO A 180 -6.33 17.63 -10.00
CA PRO A 180 -7.65 17.10 -10.36
C PRO A 180 -7.88 15.66 -9.87
N TRP A 181 -6.93 15.06 -9.14
CA TRP A 181 -6.97 13.66 -8.73
C TRP A 181 -7.22 13.50 -7.23
N ILE A 182 -7.92 12.44 -6.85
CA ILE A 182 -7.93 11.88 -5.51
C ILE A 182 -7.04 10.64 -5.51
N VAL A 183 -5.91 10.74 -4.81
CA VAL A 183 -4.90 9.69 -4.73
C VAL A 183 -5.11 8.88 -3.47
N PHE A 184 -5.43 7.60 -3.63
CA PHE A 184 -5.57 6.59 -2.59
C PHE A 184 -4.24 5.84 -2.50
N ARG A 185 -3.58 5.94 -1.35
CA ARG A 185 -2.33 5.24 -1.09
C ARG A 185 -2.41 4.55 0.25
N ARG A 186 -1.74 3.41 0.37
CA ARG A 186 -1.46 2.85 1.68
C ARG A 186 -0.47 3.80 2.34
N GLU A 187 -0.78 4.31 3.52
CA GLU A 187 0.20 5.07 4.28
C GLU A 187 1.36 4.11 4.57
N GLN A 188 2.51 4.37 3.95
CA GLN A 188 3.75 3.70 4.38
C GLN A 188 3.90 4.03 5.86
N ALA A 189 4.15 3.00 6.68
CA ALA A 189 4.46 3.20 8.08
C ALA A 189 5.55 4.27 8.17
N ALA A 190 5.35 5.25 9.05
CA ALA A 190 6.36 6.28 9.28
C ALA A 190 7.68 5.57 9.59
N ILE A 191 8.73 5.88 8.83
CA ILE A 191 10.06 5.35 9.09
C ILE A 191 10.50 5.94 10.43
N PRO A 192 10.74 5.11 11.46
CA PRO A 192 11.15 5.63 12.75
C PRO A 192 12.47 6.40 12.61
N PRO A 193 12.74 7.40 13.47
CA PRO A 193 14.07 8.00 13.54
C PRO A 193 15.13 6.92 13.76
N PHE A 194 16.15 6.90 12.92
CA PHE A 194 17.27 5.97 13.06
C PHE A 194 18.59 6.74 13.07
N THR A 195 19.59 6.17 13.71
CA THR A 195 20.94 6.72 13.77
C THR A 195 21.92 5.57 13.98
N TYR A 196 22.79 5.37 12.99
CA TYR A 196 23.81 4.33 12.98
C TYR A 196 25.19 4.98 12.95
N THR A 197 26.17 4.27 13.52
CA THR A 197 27.57 4.67 13.47
C THR A 197 28.26 3.84 12.40
N LEU A 198 28.94 4.52 11.49
CA LEU A 198 29.70 3.90 10.40
C LEU A 198 31.18 4.24 10.62
N GLY A 199 32.01 3.20 10.75
CA GLY A 199 33.46 3.34 10.79
C GLY A 199 34.02 3.63 9.39
N ILE A 200 35.09 4.41 9.29
CA ILE A 200 35.71 4.77 8.02
C ILE A 200 37.11 4.13 7.92
N PRO A 201 37.42 3.38 6.85
CA PRO A 201 36.48 2.81 5.88
C PRO A 201 35.55 1.79 6.56
N GLY A 202 34.38 1.54 5.95
CA GLY A 202 33.45 0.56 6.49
C GLY A 202 32.05 0.67 5.92
N THR A 203 31.19 -0.20 6.43
CA THR A 203 29.83 -0.40 5.93
C THR A 203 28.84 -0.43 7.09
N ALA A 204 27.69 0.21 6.92
CA ALA A 204 26.58 0.17 7.87
C ALA A 204 25.27 -0.19 7.16
N ARG A 205 24.52 -1.13 7.75
CA ARG A 205 23.18 -1.47 7.30
C ARG A 205 22.16 -0.49 7.88
N ILE A 206 21.13 -0.18 7.09
CA ILE A 206 19.98 0.64 7.46
C ILE A 206 18.71 -0.23 7.30
N PRO A 207 18.38 -1.06 8.31
CA PRO A 207 17.27 -2.02 8.25
C PRO A 207 15.93 -1.37 7.90
N GLU A 208 15.65 -0.17 8.41
CA GLU A 208 14.40 0.55 8.17
C GLU A 208 14.17 0.90 6.69
N LEU A 209 15.26 0.98 5.92
CA LEU A 209 15.23 1.30 4.50
C LEU A 209 15.55 0.08 3.61
N GLY A 210 16.05 -1.02 4.20
CA GLY A 210 16.59 -2.16 3.43
C GLY A 210 17.83 -1.77 2.62
N LEU A 211 18.64 -0.83 3.13
CA LEU A 211 19.80 -0.28 2.43
C LEU A 211 21.09 -0.61 3.18
N GLU A 212 22.20 -0.55 2.47
CA GLU A 212 23.54 -0.61 3.00
C GLU A 212 24.34 0.60 2.51
N MET A 213 25.02 1.28 3.42
CA MET A 213 25.89 2.41 3.11
C MET A 213 27.34 2.01 3.33
N THR A 214 28.18 2.21 2.32
CA THR A 214 29.62 1.91 2.36
C THR A 214 30.41 3.18 2.13
N VAL A 215 31.48 3.34 2.90
CA VAL A 215 32.49 4.40 2.74
C VAL A 215 33.84 3.74 2.50
N GLU A 216 34.41 3.99 1.33
CA GLU A 216 35.71 3.45 0.91
C GLU A 216 36.65 4.56 0.44
N ARG A 217 37.95 4.35 0.64
CA ARG A 217 38.98 5.28 0.16
C ARG A 217 39.25 4.99 -1.30
N ILE A 218 39.24 6.02 -2.14
CA ILE A 218 39.55 5.87 -3.56
C ILE A 218 40.85 6.59 -3.92
N ALA A 219 41.55 6.10 -4.94
CA ALA A 219 42.73 6.75 -5.49
C ALA A 219 42.33 8.01 -6.29
N THR A 220 43.20 9.02 -6.31
CA THR A 220 42.95 10.30 -7.02
C THR A 220 42.67 10.09 -8.51
N ALA A 221 43.29 9.09 -9.14
CA ALA A 221 43.05 8.73 -10.53
C ALA A 221 41.62 8.21 -10.77
N GLU A 222 41.03 7.49 -9.81
CA GLU A 222 39.65 6.98 -9.89
C GLU A 222 38.60 8.05 -9.56
N ALA A 223 39.03 9.15 -8.93
CA ALA A 223 38.17 10.30 -8.67
C ALA A 223 37.98 11.17 -9.93
N LEU A 224 38.93 11.14 -10.86
CA LEU A 224 38.88 11.84 -12.14
C LEU A 224 37.83 11.14 -13.05
N GLY A 225 36.70 11.80 -13.27
CA GLY A 225 35.60 11.29 -14.09
C GLY A 225 34.42 10.68 -13.32
N PHE A 226 34.44 10.73 -11.98
CA PHE A 226 33.30 10.30 -11.18
C PHE A 226 32.16 11.32 -11.24
N GLU A 227 30.98 10.89 -11.69
CA GLU A 227 29.75 11.68 -11.61
C GLU A 227 28.95 11.33 -10.35
N THR A 228 28.57 12.33 -9.57
CA THR A 228 27.70 12.13 -8.42
C THR A 228 26.32 11.70 -8.91
N THR A 229 25.80 10.59 -8.38
CA THR A 229 24.47 10.11 -8.76
C THR A 229 23.40 11.05 -8.20
N LEU A 230 22.74 11.79 -9.08
CA LEU A 230 21.51 12.52 -8.76
C LEU A 230 20.31 11.66 -9.14
N SER A 231 19.31 11.59 -8.26
CA SER A 231 18.19 10.70 -8.44
C SER A 231 16.98 11.41 -9.04
N ASP A 232 16.33 10.77 -10.00
CA ASP A 232 14.99 11.14 -10.43
C ASP A 232 13.95 10.56 -9.46
N PHE A 233 13.52 11.40 -8.53
CA PHE A 233 12.55 11.03 -7.48
C PHE A 233 11.13 10.77 -8.02
N SER A 234 10.89 10.97 -9.32
CA SER A 234 9.64 10.53 -9.96
C SER A 234 9.52 9.00 -10.01
N LEU A 235 10.65 8.27 -9.98
CA LEU A 235 10.71 6.81 -10.00
C LEU A 235 10.74 6.16 -8.61
N GLY A 236 10.92 6.95 -7.54
CA GLY A 236 10.97 6.46 -6.16
C GLY A 236 12.17 6.98 -5.37
N VAL A 237 12.38 6.43 -4.17
CA VAL A 237 13.62 6.64 -3.39
C VAL A 237 14.75 5.90 -4.13
N PRO A 238 15.92 6.52 -4.33
CA PRO A 238 17.04 5.85 -4.97
C PRO A 238 17.42 4.58 -4.22
N ARG A 239 17.39 3.47 -4.94
CA ARG A 239 17.89 2.17 -4.48
C ARG A 239 19.41 2.05 -4.62
N GLU A 240 20.02 3.00 -5.32
CA GLU A 240 21.45 3.17 -5.45
C GLU A 240 21.78 4.65 -5.63
N ALA A 241 22.80 5.14 -4.92
CA ALA A 241 23.34 6.48 -5.10
C ALA A 241 24.79 6.51 -4.60
N SER A 242 25.63 7.32 -5.25
CA SER A 242 27.02 7.46 -4.85
C SER A 242 27.52 8.90 -4.97
N ALA A 243 28.48 9.27 -4.12
CA ALA A 243 29.12 10.59 -4.10
C ALA A 243 30.58 10.49 -3.67
N LEU A 244 31.40 11.43 -4.14
CA LEU A 244 32.76 11.63 -3.63
C LEU A 244 32.78 12.77 -2.61
N LEU A 245 33.28 12.46 -1.43
CA LEU A 245 33.35 13.40 -0.31
C LEU A 245 34.80 13.61 0.14
N ALA A 246 35.18 14.87 0.32
CA ALA A 246 36.34 15.25 1.12
C ALA A 246 35.94 15.18 2.60
N LEU A 247 35.98 13.97 3.16
CA LEU A 247 35.82 13.79 4.60
C LEU A 247 37.19 14.04 5.27
N PRO A 248 37.32 15.04 6.16
CA PRO A 248 38.55 15.29 6.90
C PRO A 248 38.71 14.26 8.03
N LEU A 249 38.74 12.98 7.67
CA LEU A 249 38.66 11.85 8.59
C LEU A 249 39.79 10.87 8.32
N LEU A 250 40.32 10.30 9.39
CA LEU A 250 41.37 9.27 9.36
C LEU A 250 40.74 7.87 9.36
N PRO A 251 41.44 6.84 8.82
CA PRO A 251 41.03 5.47 9.03
C PRO A 251 40.87 5.14 10.52
N GLY A 252 39.70 4.67 10.93
CA GLY A 252 39.30 4.46 12.33
C GLY A 252 38.33 5.50 12.88
N ASP A 253 38.17 6.65 12.21
CA ASP A 253 37.16 7.64 12.59
C ASP A 253 35.73 7.11 12.34
N GLN A 254 34.77 7.71 13.04
CA GLN A 254 33.36 7.36 12.94
C GLN A 254 32.54 8.51 12.37
N VAL A 255 31.57 8.15 11.52
CA VAL A 255 30.54 9.04 11.00
C VAL A 255 29.16 8.50 11.35
N THR A 256 28.17 9.38 11.25
CA THR A 256 26.81 9.04 11.59
C THR A 256 25.96 8.92 10.34
N VAL A 257 25.18 7.85 10.24
CA VAL A 257 24.16 7.66 9.20
C VAL A 257 22.79 7.76 9.85
N ARG A 258 21.93 8.64 9.36
CA ARG A 258 20.60 8.87 9.94
C ARG A 258 19.58 9.31 8.89
N ASN A 259 18.32 9.39 9.26
CA ASN A 259 17.32 10.15 8.51
C ASN A 259 17.29 11.63 8.92
N ARG A 260 16.50 12.43 8.17
CA ARG A 260 16.36 13.87 8.39
C ARG A 260 15.76 14.20 9.77
N ARG A 261 16.21 15.30 10.35
CA ARG A 261 15.70 15.88 11.61
C ARG A 261 15.13 17.28 11.36
N PRO A 262 14.13 17.71 12.15
CA PRO A 262 13.68 19.10 12.12
C PRO A 262 14.85 20.05 12.40
N GLY A 263 15.00 21.09 11.58
CA GLY A 263 16.08 22.07 11.73
C GLY A 263 17.36 21.76 10.96
N ASP A 264 17.48 20.59 10.32
CA ASP A 264 18.63 20.23 9.49
C ASP A 264 18.97 21.30 8.45
N ARG A 265 20.27 21.59 8.34
CA ARG A 265 20.87 22.60 7.47
C ARG A 265 22.16 22.08 6.85
N LEU A 266 22.44 22.55 5.64
CA LEU A 266 23.68 22.26 4.91
C LEU A 266 23.97 23.40 3.93
N VAL A 267 25.21 23.50 3.43
CA VAL A 267 25.59 24.47 2.38
C VAL A 267 25.51 23.78 1.03
N PRO A 268 24.46 24.00 0.21
CA PRO A 268 24.36 23.34 -1.09
C PRO A 268 25.40 23.88 -2.09
N PRO A 269 25.70 23.15 -3.17
CA PRO A 269 26.69 23.57 -4.15
C PRO A 269 26.37 24.95 -4.75
N GLY A 270 27.38 25.82 -4.80
CA GLY A 270 27.26 27.20 -5.29
C GLY A 270 26.71 28.21 -4.28
N HIS A 271 26.30 27.77 -3.08
CA HIS A 271 25.89 28.68 -2.00
C HIS A 271 27.04 28.98 -1.04
N ARG A 272 26.99 30.14 -0.38
CA ARG A 272 27.94 30.57 0.67
C ARG A 272 27.40 30.42 2.09
N THR A 273 26.09 30.20 2.23
CA THR A 273 25.40 30.16 3.52
C THR A 273 24.57 28.89 3.65
N GLU A 274 24.26 28.52 4.90
CA GLU A 274 23.46 27.34 5.19
C GLU A 274 21.99 27.52 4.78
N VAL A 275 21.48 26.54 4.05
CA VAL A 275 20.07 26.45 3.64
C VAL A 275 19.41 25.32 4.42
N ARG A 276 18.14 25.49 4.80
CA ARG A 276 17.40 24.43 5.49
C ARG A 276 17.19 23.25 4.55
N LEU A 277 17.45 22.03 5.02
CA LEU A 277 17.28 20.81 4.22
C LEU A 277 15.86 20.71 3.64
N LYS A 278 14.84 21.16 4.38
CA LYS A 278 13.45 21.18 3.91
C LYS A 278 13.26 21.98 2.60
N GLU A 279 14.00 23.07 2.43
CA GLU A 279 13.91 23.98 1.28
C GLU A 279 14.62 23.35 0.09
N ILE A 280 15.81 22.77 0.31
CA ILE A 280 16.54 22.02 -0.71
C ILE A 280 15.70 20.86 -1.26
N LEU A 281 15.04 20.10 -0.39
CA LEU A 281 14.16 18.99 -0.80
C LEU A 281 12.92 19.45 -1.58
N ILE A 282 12.45 20.69 -1.37
CA ILE A 282 11.35 21.27 -2.16
C ILE A 282 11.85 21.66 -3.55
N ASP A 283 12.99 22.35 -3.61
CA ASP A 283 13.60 22.81 -4.86
C ASP A 283 13.98 21.64 -5.77
N ARG A 284 14.57 20.59 -5.19
CA ARG A 284 14.87 19.31 -5.85
C ARG A 284 13.63 18.44 -6.13
N LYS A 285 12.42 18.96 -5.90
CA LYS A 285 11.12 18.30 -6.14
C LYS A 285 10.98 16.93 -5.46
N VAL A 286 11.65 16.71 -4.33
CA VAL A 286 11.56 15.45 -3.58
C VAL A 286 10.17 15.33 -2.95
N PRO A 287 9.38 14.29 -3.30
CA PRO A 287 8.04 14.08 -2.77
C PRO A 287 8.03 13.97 -1.24
N ARG A 288 7.04 14.58 -0.58
CA ARG A 288 6.95 14.58 0.90
C ARG A 288 7.03 13.19 1.54
N SER A 289 6.47 12.17 0.89
CA SER A 289 6.49 10.78 1.38
C SER A 289 7.87 10.13 1.35
N GLN A 290 8.79 10.63 0.53
CA GLN A 290 10.14 10.08 0.37
C GLN A 290 11.19 10.81 1.21
N ARG A 291 10.83 11.94 1.86
CA ARG A 291 11.82 12.77 2.57
C ARG A 291 12.36 12.09 3.82
N ASP A 292 11.55 11.26 4.47
CA ASP A 292 11.94 10.54 5.69
C ASP A 292 12.71 9.24 5.39
N SER A 293 12.69 8.80 4.14
CA SER A 293 13.41 7.62 3.65
C SER A 293 14.77 7.94 3.03
N LEU A 294 15.24 9.18 3.10
CA LEU A 294 16.55 9.56 2.58
C LEU A 294 17.64 9.25 3.62
N PRO A 295 18.63 8.40 3.29
CA PRO A 295 19.85 8.27 4.07
C PRO A 295 20.64 9.58 4.05
N ILE A 296 21.08 10.02 5.22
CA ILE A 296 21.94 11.19 5.40
C ILE A 296 23.21 10.74 6.08
N LEU A 297 24.35 11.01 5.44
CA LEU A 297 25.66 10.88 6.06
C LEU A 297 26.02 12.18 6.75
N CYS A 298 26.36 12.10 8.03
CA CYS A 298 26.82 13.21 8.84
C CYS A 298 28.26 12.97 9.31
N ALA A 299 29.11 13.98 9.14
CA ALA A 299 30.49 13.99 9.61
C ALA A 299 30.70 15.20 10.51
N ARG A 300 31.33 14.99 11.69
CA ARG A 300 31.59 16.03 12.69
C ARG A 300 30.34 16.88 13.02
N GLY A 301 29.20 16.22 13.21
CA GLY A 301 27.91 16.86 13.53
C GLY A 301 27.22 17.60 12.36
N ASN A 302 27.86 17.72 11.20
CA ASN A 302 27.30 18.36 10.02
C ASN A 302 26.80 17.34 9.01
N ILE A 303 25.81 17.71 8.20
CA ILE A 303 25.40 16.91 7.05
C ILE A 303 26.50 17.00 5.98
N ALA A 304 27.08 15.85 5.62
CA ALA A 304 28.05 15.78 4.54
C ALA A 304 27.36 15.45 3.21
N TRP A 305 26.37 14.56 3.25
CA TRP A 305 25.68 14.09 2.04
C TRP A 305 24.26 13.62 2.34
N VAL A 306 23.33 13.96 1.44
CA VAL A 306 21.97 13.44 1.39
C VAL A 306 21.86 12.59 0.14
N ALA A 307 21.68 11.27 0.33
CA ALA A 307 21.82 10.30 -0.76
C ALA A 307 20.87 10.61 -1.94
N GLY A 308 21.45 10.71 -3.14
CA GLY A 308 20.73 11.00 -4.37
C GLY A 308 20.20 12.44 -4.52
N VAL A 309 20.43 13.32 -3.54
CA VAL A 309 19.91 14.69 -3.54
C VAL A 309 21.01 15.73 -3.67
N VAL A 310 21.92 15.78 -2.70
CA VAL A 310 22.88 16.88 -2.57
C VAL A 310 24.07 16.50 -1.70
N THR A 311 25.24 16.99 -2.08
CA THR A 311 26.46 16.99 -1.25
C THR A 311 26.63 18.38 -0.66
N ASP A 312 26.98 18.46 0.63
CA ASP A 312 27.33 19.74 1.25
C ASP A 312 28.66 20.24 0.66
N GLU A 313 28.70 21.50 0.21
CA GLU A 313 29.82 22.11 -0.48
C GLU A 313 31.10 22.09 0.38
N ARG A 314 30.99 22.10 1.72
CA ARG A 314 32.13 21.98 2.64
C ARG A 314 32.83 20.62 2.57
N PHE A 315 32.11 19.58 2.13
CA PHE A 315 32.59 18.21 2.02
C PHE A 315 32.78 17.77 0.56
N ARG A 316 32.69 18.70 -0.40
CA ARG A 316 32.87 18.38 -1.81
C ARG A 316 34.32 17.99 -2.09
N ALA A 317 34.53 16.83 -2.69
CA ALA A 317 35.86 16.33 -3.02
C ALA A 317 36.59 17.20 -4.05
N ARG A 318 37.89 17.46 -3.82
CA ARG A 318 38.82 18.04 -4.81
C ARG A 318 40.06 17.17 -5.01
N ALA A 319 40.61 16.59 -3.93
CA ALA A 319 41.49 15.41 -3.81
C ALA A 319 42.19 15.45 -2.43
N PRO A 320 42.52 14.33 -1.75
CA PRO A 320 41.99 12.96 -1.90
C PRO A 320 40.52 12.85 -1.41
N ALA A 321 39.82 11.79 -1.83
CA ALA A 321 38.37 11.64 -1.64
C ALA A 321 37.97 10.27 -1.08
N TRP A 322 36.83 10.23 -0.39
CA TRP A 322 36.13 9.02 0.00
C TRP A 322 34.94 8.81 -0.93
N ARG A 323 34.77 7.61 -1.46
CA ARG A 323 33.55 7.23 -2.15
C ARG A 323 32.55 6.75 -1.11
N VAL A 324 31.38 7.38 -1.12
CA VAL A 324 30.24 6.96 -0.32
C VAL A 324 29.19 6.43 -1.25
N THR A 325 28.76 5.20 -1.02
CA THR A 325 27.75 4.52 -1.82
C THR A 325 26.64 4.04 -0.91
N VAL A 326 25.39 4.22 -1.34
CA VAL A 326 24.22 3.55 -0.78
C VAL A 326 23.68 2.64 -1.85
N ARG A 327 23.40 1.39 -1.49
CA ARG A 327 22.76 0.39 -2.37
C ARG A 327 21.72 -0.42 -1.59
N THR A 328 20.89 -1.16 -2.31
CA THR A 328 19.96 -2.12 -1.68
C THR A 328 20.78 -3.19 -0.98
N ALA A 329 20.48 -3.47 0.29
CA ALA A 329 21.13 -4.58 0.99
C ALA A 329 20.70 -5.88 0.31
N GLU A 330 21.65 -6.70 -0.13
CA GLU A 330 21.34 -8.06 -0.56
C GLU A 330 20.77 -8.83 0.64
N GLU A 331 19.61 -9.45 0.45
CA GLU A 331 19.15 -10.48 1.39
C GLU A 331 20.22 -11.56 1.38
N LEU A 332 20.96 -11.70 2.47
CA LEU A 332 21.67 -12.94 2.74
C LEU A 332 20.58 -14.01 2.79
N GLY A 333 20.49 -14.81 1.73
CA GLY A 333 19.68 -16.00 1.73
C GLY A 333 20.05 -16.87 2.94
N PRO A 334 19.10 -17.67 3.45
CA PRO A 334 19.41 -18.66 4.49
C PRO A 334 20.51 -19.62 4.06
#